data_AF-A0A957H9S4-F1
#
_entry.id   AF-A0A957H9S4-F1
#
_cell.length_a   1.000
_cell.length_b   1.000
_cell.length_c   1.000
_cell.angle_alpha   90.00
_cell.angle_beta   90.00
_cell.angle_gamma   90.00
#
_symmetry.space_group_name_H-M   'P 1'
#
loop_
_entity.id
_entity.type
_entity.pdbx_description
1 polymer ?
#
loop_
_entity_poly.entity_id
_entity_poly.type
_entity_poly.pdbx_seq_one_letter_code
_entity_poly.pdbx_strand_id
1 'polypeptide(L)'
;MISILATAQDAAVESRLRSALLTAGHELNQQGIAKDDLVIAVISQTALQDKAFQDAVSTALDNGQHIIPALAERVKLPKLIDHLVPVDLSAINATEQLDTQIQSSFSPEARLPLRVRTPSVRRANRRSGLIVAFLALAMFAIGIYAVAVLNIEAPVEEYNQINTEAAATRDFIIAPTLETYLRFLPGSVDEAAQYSATLQAIPTRLRPFVAATATAVAVDQQSD
;
A
#
# COMPACT_ATOMS: atom_id res chain seq x y z
N MET A 1 -0.86 -26.12 23.52
CA MET A 1 0.33 -26.55 24.28
C MET A 1 1.26 -25.35 24.45
N ILE A 2 2.19 -25.39 25.40
CA ILE A 2 3.09 -24.28 25.71
C ILE A 2 4.53 -24.69 25.39
N SER A 3 5.25 -23.85 24.65
CA SER A 3 6.68 -23.99 24.38
C SER A 3 7.46 -22.91 25.12
N ILE A 4 8.57 -23.31 25.72
CA ILE A 4 9.47 -22.36 26.40
C ILE A 4 10.68 -22.15 25.50
N LEU A 5 10.98 -20.89 25.22
CA LEU A 5 12.17 -20.47 24.51
C LEU A 5 13.14 -19.82 25.50
N ALA A 6 14.31 -20.42 25.67
CA ALA A 6 15.37 -19.93 26.55
C ALA A 6 16.73 -20.19 25.91
N THR A 7 17.76 -19.46 26.37
CA THR A 7 19.14 -19.75 25.99
C THR A 7 19.76 -20.81 26.89
N ALA A 8 20.89 -21.39 26.47
CA ALA A 8 21.63 -22.35 27.29
C ALA A 8 22.07 -21.77 28.65
N GLN A 9 22.34 -20.46 28.70
CA GLN A 9 22.70 -19.74 29.92
C GLN A 9 21.50 -19.57 30.89
N ASP A 10 20.28 -19.57 30.36
CA ASP A 10 19.04 -19.43 31.13
C ASP A 10 18.40 -20.77 31.52
N ALA A 11 19.11 -21.90 31.31
CA ALA A 11 18.58 -23.25 31.54
C ALA A 11 18.05 -23.49 32.97
N ALA A 12 18.64 -22.84 33.97
CA ALA A 12 18.17 -22.91 35.35
C ALA A 12 16.81 -22.21 35.54
N VAL A 13 16.61 -21.07 34.88
CA VAL A 13 15.34 -20.33 34.89
C VAL A 13 14.29 -21.12 34.11
N GLU A 14 14.65 -21.65 32.94
CA GLU A 14 13.79 -22.51 32.13
C GLU A 14 13.31 -23.72 32.94
N SER A 15 14.21 -24.42 33.63
CA SER A 15 13.87 -25.61 34.41
C SER A 15 12.89 -25.29 35.55
N ARG A 16 13.10 -24.17 36.26
CA ARG A 16 12.17 -23.70 37.31
C ARG A 16 10.81 -23.36 36.73
N LEU A 17 10.77 -22.65 35.60
CA LEU A 17 9.53 -22.26 34.93
C LEU A 17 8.78 -23.51 34.43
N ARG A 18 9.49 -24.47 33.85
CA ARG A 18 8.95 -25.76 33.41
C ARG A 18 8.31 -26.52 34.57
N SER A 19 9.01 -26.65 35.70
CA SER A 19 8.44 -27.29 36.90
C SER A 19 7.23 -26.54 37.45
N ALA A 20 7.25 -25.21 37.45
CA ALA A 20 6.12 -24.41 37.92
C ALA A 20 4.88 -24.59 37.03
N LEU A 21 5.05 -24.57 35.70
CA LEU A 21 3.96 -24.75 34.74
C LEU A 21 3.37 -26.17 34.79
N LEU A 22 4.21 -27.20 34.92
CA LEU A 22 3.74 -28.58 35.10
C LEU A 22 2.97 -28.74 36.41
N THR A 23 3.43 -28.11 37.50
CA THR A 23 2.72 -28.12 38.79
C THR A 23 1.37 -27.40 38.71
N ALA A 24 1.28 -26.36 37.88
CA ALA A 24 0.03 -25.65 37.58
C ALA A 24 -0.90 -26.42 36.61
N GLY A 25 -0.48 -27.58 36.10
CA GLY A 25 -1.29 -28.44 35.23
C GLY A 25 -1.25 -28.09 33.74
N HIS A 26 -0.30 -27.26 33.30
CA HIS A 26 -0.16 -26.89 31.88
C HIS A 26 0.60 -27.95 31.08
N GLU A 27 0.13 -28.21 29.86
CA GLU A 27 0.80 -29.12 28.92
C GLU A 27 1.96 -28.44 28.18
N LEU A 28 3.17 -28.94 28.37
CA LEU A 28 4.38 -28.40 27.77
C LEU A 28 4.83 -29.22 26.56
N ASN A 29 5.16 -28.54 25.47
CA ASN A 29 5.84 -29.16 24.33
C ASN A 29 7.34 -29.33 24.65
N GLN A 30 7.85 -30.54 24.45
CA GLN A 30 9.24 -30.90 24.69
C GLN A 30 10.06 -31.03 23.40
N GLN A 31 9.40 -31.03 22.24
CA GLN A 31 10.03 -31.31 20.94
C GLN A 31 10.34 -30.03 20.13
N GLY A 32 10.09 -28.86 20.71
CA GLY A 32 10.39 -27.55 20.10
C GLY A 32 9.19 -26.62 20.08
N ILE A 33 9.23 -25.64 19.16
CA ILE A 33 8.14 -24.69 18.93
C ILE A 33 7.28 -25.22 17.78
N ALA A 34 6.09 -25.73 18.08
CA ALA A 34 5.10 -26.09 17.06
C ALA A 34 4.20 -24.89 16.72
N LYS A 35 3.55 -24.92 15.55
CA LYS A 35 2.87 -23.76 14.95
C LYS A 35 1.77 -23.16 15.83
N ASP A 36 1.04 -23.99 16.59
CA ASP A 36 -0.10 -23.58 17.41
C ASP A 36 0.25 -23.45 18.90
N ASP A 37 1.54 -23.47 19.24
CA ASP A 37 1.99 -23.34 20.62
C ASP A 37 1.99 -21.88 21.09
N LEU A 38 1.65 -21.70 22.35
CA LEU A 38 1.95 -20.47 23.08
C LEU A 38 3.43 -20.48 23.45
N VAL A 39 4.15 -19.43 23.09
CA VAL A 39 5.60 -19.32 23.32
C VAL A 39 5.89 -18.42 24.50
N ILE A 40 6.52 -18.97 25.54
CA ILE A 40 7.08 -18.19 26.64
C ILE A 40 8.54 -17.92 26.33
N ALA A 41 8.88 -16.66 26.04
CA ALA A 41 10.24 -16.26 25.71
C ALA A 41 10.95 -15.72 26.94
N VAL A 42 11.94 -16.47 27.45
CA VAL A 42 12.77 -16.05 28.58
C VAL A 42 13.77 -15.00 28.09
N ILE A 43 13.62 -13.76 28.55
CA ILE A 43 14.41 -12.61 28.13
C ILE A 43 15.47 -12.31 29.19
N SER A 44 16.72 -12.43 28.76
CA SER A 44 17.94 -12.03 29.44
C SER A 44 18.85 -11.27 28.46
N GLN A 45 19.88 -10.59 28.96
CA GLN A 45 20.86 -9.87 28.16
C GLN A 45 21.64 -10.82 27.25
N THR A 46 21.85 -12.07 27.67
CA THR A 46 22.41 -13.14 26.83
C THR A 46 21.43 -13.57 25.75
N ALA A 47 20.13 -13.73 26.07
CA ALA A 47 19.10 -14.02 25.07
C ALA A 47 18.97 -12.92 24.01
N LEU A 48 19.15 -11.66 24.39
CA LEU A 48 19.15 -10.56 23.44
C LEU A 48 20.37 -10.55 22.51
N GLN A 49 21.48 -11.18 22.89
CA GLN A 49 22.67 -11.28 22.05
C GLN A 49 22.72 -12.58 21.24
N ASP A 50 21.94 -13.59 21.62
CA ASP A 50 21.86 -14.86 20.93
C ASP A 50 21.02 -14.75 19.65
N LYS A 51 21.69 -14.99 18.52
CA LYS A 51 21.05 -15.02 17.20
C LYS A 51 20.01 -16.14 17.09
N ALA A 52 20.28 -17.32 17.64
CA ALA A 52 19.36 -18.45 17.54
C ALA A 52 18.05 -18.14 18.28
N PHE A 53 18.16 -17.50 19.46
CA PHE A 53 17.01 -17.01 20.20
C PHE A 53 16.21 -15.97 19.41
N GLN A 54 16.89 -14.95 18.85
CA GLN A 54 16.21 -13.92 18.04
C GLN A 54 15.52 -14.51 16.81
N ASP A 55 16.16 -15.45 16.12
CA ASP A 55 15.61 -16.14 14.96
C ASP A 55 14.37 -16.97 15.36
N ALA A 56 14.40 -17.65 16.50
CA ALA A 56 13.26 -18.39 17.04
C ALA A 56 12.09 -17.46 17.44
N VAL A 57 12.34 -16.33 18.11
CA VAL A 57 11.30 -15.31 18.40
C VAL A 57 10.68 -14.79 17.11
N SER A 58 11.50 -14.51 16.09
CA SER A 58 11.00 -14.03 14.80
C SER A 58 10.14 -15.09 14.09
N THR A 59 10.53 -16.35 14.18
CA THR A 59 9.76 -17.48 13.61
C THR A 59 8.41 -17.64 14.31
N ALA A 60 8.38 -17.49 15.63
CA ALA A 60 7.14 -17.53 16.40
C ALA A 60 6.18 -16.40 15.98
N LEU A 61 6.69 -15.19 15.81
CA LEU A 61 5.90 -14.05 15.30
C LEU A 61 5.39 -14.27 13.86
N ASP A 62 6.23 -14.84 13.00
CA ASP A 62 5.86 -15.16 11.61
C ASP A 62 4.75 -16.20 11.51
N ASN A 63 4.76 -17.17 12.42
CA ASN A 63 3.75 -18.20 12.54
C ASN A 63 2.45 -17.69 13.17
N GLY A 64 2.43 -16.45 13.69
CA GLY A 64 1.27 -15.88 14.37
C GLY A 64 1.03 -16.52 15.74
N GLN A 65 2.09 -16.84 16.47
CA GLN A 65 2.01 -17.40 17.81
C GLN A 65 1.82 -16.32 18.86
N HIS A 66 1.17 -16.68 19.96
CA HIS A 66 1.13 -15.85 21.16
C HIS A 66 2.48 -15.93 21.87
N ILE A 67 3.13 -14.78 22.06
CA ILE A 67 4.40 -14.70 22.76
C ILE A 67 4.18 -14.01 24.09
N ILE A 68 4.62 -14.64 25.18
CA ILE A 68 4.69 -14.05 26.51
C ILE A 68 6.16 -13.77 26.83
N PRO A 69 6.61 -12.49 26.91
CA PRO A 69 7.96 -12.16 27.33
C PRO A 69 8.10 -12.37 28.84
N ALA A 70 8.94 -13.30 29.26
CA ALA A 70 9.25 -13.56 30.66
C ALA A 70 10.65 -13.01 30.97
N LEU A 71 10.73 -11.91 31.70
CA LEU A 71 12.00 -11.27 32.05
C LEU A 71 12.70 -12.06 33.15
N ALA A 72 13.84 -12.67 32.83
CA ALA A 72 14.73 -13.25 33.84
C ALA A 72 15.48 -12.16 34.62
N GLU A 73 15.67 -11.00 33.99
CA GLU A 73 16.31 -9.81 34.55
C GLU A 73 15.73 -8.54 33.92
N ARG A 74 15.97 -7.38 34.55
CA ARG A 74 15.46 -6.09 34.07
C ARG A 74 16.21 -5.64 32.82
N VAL A 75 15.66 -5.95 31.66
CA VAL A 75 16.22 -5.59 30.36
C VAL A 75 15.16 -4.95 29.48
N LYS A 76 15.59 -4.04 28.59
CA LYS A 76 14.71 -3.43 27.60
C LYS A 76 14.33 -4.44 26.51
N LEU A 77 13.02 -4.58 26.27
CA LEU A 77 12.52 -5.48 25.23
C LEU A 77 12.98 -5.06 23.82
N PRO A 78 13.23 -6.02 22.92
CA PRO A 78 13.45 -5.76 21.50
C PRO A 78 12.25 -5.06 20.86
N LYS A 79 12.51 -4.22 19.86
CA LYS A 79 11.47 -3.51 19.07
C LYS A 79 10.41 -4.42 18.43
N LEU A 80 10.67 -5.73 18.32
CA LEU A 80 9.72 -6.69 17.76
C LEU A 80 8.64 -7.10 18.76
N ILE A 81 8.92 -7.00 20.06
CA ILE A 81 8.07 -7.49 21.15
C ILE A 81 7.88 -6.45 22.27
N ASP A 82 8.34 -5.22 22.07
CA ASP A 82 8.24 -4.11 23.04
C ASP A 82 6.81 -3.67 23.33
N HIS A 83 5.88 -3.98 22.43
CA HIS A 83 4.44 -3.75 22.59
C HIS A 83 3.74 -4.83 23.43
N LEU A 84 4.43 -5.92 23.79
CA LEU A 84 3.89 -6.98 24.64
C LEU A 84 4.10 -6.63 26.12
N VAL A 85 3.21 -7.12 26.97
CA VAL A 85 3.30 -6.91 28.42
C VAL A 85 4.23 -7.98 29.02
N PRO A 86 5.45 -7.62 29.48
CA PRO A 86 6.36 -8.61 30.05
C PRO A 86 5.90 -9.07 31.44
N VAL A 87 6.22 -10.32 31.77
CA VAL A 87 6.12 -10.87 33.13
C VAL A 87 7.51 -10.84 33.76
N ASP A 88 7.64 -10.20 34.93
CA ASP A 88 8.90 -10.16 35.67
C ASP A 88 9.05 -11.42 36.52
N LEU A 89 9.97 -12.32 36.17
CA LEU A 89 10.19 -13.57 36.89
C LEU A 89 10.85 -13.36 38.27
N SER A 90 11.38 -12.16 38.54
CA SER A 90 11.93 -11.81 39.85
C SER A 90 10.87 -11.35 40.85
N ALA A 91 9.64 -11.08 40.38
CA ALA A 91 8.53 -10.65 41.23
C ALA A 91 7.96 -11.82 42.06
N ILE A 92 7.49 -11.51 43.27
CA ILE A 92 6.89 -12.50 44.19
C ILE A 92 5.66 -13.19 43.55
N ASN A 93 4.92 -12.48 42.69
CA ASN A 93 3.69 -12.97 42.06
C ASN A 93 3.89 -13.39 40.59
N ALA A 94 5.13 -13.70 40.18
CA ALA A 94 5.45 -14.01 38.78
C ALA A 94 4.63 -15.16 38.21
N THR A 95 4.39 -16.21 39.00
CA THR A 95 3.63 -17.40 38.57
C THR A 95 2.15 -17.11 38.35
N GLU A 96 1.54 -16.31 39.23
CA GLU A 96 0.14 -15.89 39.11
C GLU A 96 -0.07 -14.96 37.89
N GLN A 97 0.86 -14.05 37.66
CA GLN A 97 0.85 -13.18 36.48
C GLN A 97 0.99 -13.99 35.19
N LEU A 98 1.90 -14.97 35.18
CA LEU A 98 2.12 -15.84 34.04
C LEU A 98 0.87 -16.68 33.74
N ASP A 99 0.25 -17.27 34.77
CA ASP A 99 -0.96 -18.07 34.61
C ASP A 99 -2.13 -17.23 34.07
N THR A 100 -2.31 -16.02 34.61
CA THR A 100 -3.33 -15.08 34.12
C THR A 100 -3.12 -14.73 32.65
N GLN A 101 -1.88 -14.49 32.23
CA GLN A 101 -1.57 -14.20 30.82
C GLN A 101 -1.78 -15.42 29.91
N ILE A 102 -1.39 -16.61 30.38
CA ILE A 102 -1.61 -17.87 29.66
C ILE A 102 -3.10 -18.10 29.44
N GLN A 103 -3.92 -17.99 30.49
CA GLN A 103 -5.38 -18.14 30.39
C GLN A 103 -6.00 -17.11 29.44
N SER A 104 -5.56 -15.85 29.51
CA SER A 104 -6.04 -14.80 28.61
C SER A 104 -5.69 -15.08 27.14
N SER A 105 -4.58 -15.77 26.87
CA SER A 105 -4.12 -16.12 25.53
C SER A 105 -4.84 -17.34 24.95
N PHE A 106 -5.34 -18.24 25.80
CA PHE A 106 -6.15 -19.40 25.38
C PHE A 106 -7.66 -19.10 25.35
N SER A 107 -8.10 -17.93 25.79
CA SER A 107 -9.51 -17.53 25.75
C SER A 107 -10.04 -17.53 24.30
N PRO A 108 -11.29 -17.96 24.05
CA PRO A 108 -11.92 -17.83 22.73
C PRO A 108 -11.99 -16.38 22.23
N GLU A 109 -11.96 -15.41 23.16
CA GLU A 109 -11.95 -13.97 22.87
C GLU A 109 -10.53 -13.39 22.75
N ALA A 110 -9.49 -14.22 22.83
CA ALA A 110 -8.11 -13.77 22.71
C ALA A 110 -7.92 -13.07 21.35
N ARG A 111 -7.40 -11.84 21.41
CA ARG A 111 -7.09 -11.08 20.20
C ARG A 111 -5.97 -11.79 19.45
N LEU A 112 -6.15 -11.96 18.14
CA LEU A 112 -5.11 -12.51 17.28
C LEU A 112 -3.79 -11.75 17.49
N PRO A 113 -2.65 -12.46 17.56
CA PRO A 113 -1.36 -11.83 17.80
C PRO A 113 -1.03 -10.87 16.66
N LEU A 114 -0.48 -9.71 17.02
CA LEU A 114 -0.18 -8.66 16.06
C LEU A 114 0.89 -9.15 15.09
N ARG A 115 0.58 -9.15 13.79
CA ARG A 115 1.52 -9.57 12.76
C ARG A 115 2.59 -8.50 12.54
N VAL A 116 3.77 -8.70 13.11
CA VAL A 116 4.92 -7.81 12.94
C VAL A 116 5.70 -8.16 11.67
N ARG A 117 6.24 -7.16 10.97
CA ARG A 117 7.14 -7.37 9.82
C ARG A 117 8.54 -7.74 10.29
N THR A 118 8.76 -9.04 10.49
CA THR A 118 10.06 -9.66 10.80
C THR A 118 11.08 -9.50 9.65
N PRO A 119 12.39 -9.73 9.93
CA PRO A 119 13.43 -9.64 8.91
C PRO A 119 13.24 -10.62 7.73
N SER A 120 12.77 -11.84 8.01
CA SER A 120 12.41 -12.88 7.02
C SER A 120 11.34 -12.38 6.06
N VAL A 121 10.21 -11.87 6.58
CA VAL A 121 9.11 -11.32 5.77
C VAL A 121 9.57 -10.13 4.94
N ARG A 122 10.42 -9.25 5.51
CA ARG A 122 11.00 -8.13 4.77
C ARG A 122 11.87 -8.60 3.58
N ARG A 123 12.68 -9.65 3.78
CA ARG A 123 13.52 -10.22 2.71
C ARG A 123 12.67 -10.88 1.63
N ALA A 124 11.63 -11.63 2.02
CA ALA A 124 10.70 -12.26 1.09
C ALA A 124 9.99 -11.21 0.21
N ASN A 125 9.45 -10.15 0.83
CA ASN A 125 8.77 -9.08 0.11
C ASN A 125 9.70 -8.34 -0.86
N ARG A 126 10.99 -8.14 -0.48
CA ARG A 126 11.99 -7.56 -1.40
C ARG A 126 12.22 -8.44 -2.62
N ARG A 127 12.31 -9.77 -2.45
CA ARG A 127 12.47 -10.71 -3.58
C ARG A 127 11.25 -10.68 -4.50
N SER A 128 10.04 -10.71 -3.94
CA SER A 128 8.81 -10.57 -4.73
C SER A 128 8.77 -9.24 -5.49
N GLY A 129 9.17 -8.14 -4.85
CA GLY A 129 9.28 -6.83 -5.49
C GLY A 129 10.27 -6.83 -6.66
N LEU A 130 11.42 -7.48 -6.51
CA LEU A 130 12.41 -7.60 -7.60
C LEU A 130 11.88 -8.41 -8.78
N ILE A 131 11.13 -9.48 -8.53
CA ILE A 131 10.51 -10.30 -9.59
C ILE A 131 9.49 -9.46 -10.37
N VAL A 132 8.62 -8.73 -9.66
CA VAL A 132 7.62 -7.86 -10.30
C VAL A 132 8.30 -6.75 -11.10
N ALA A 133 9.34 -6.12 -10.56
CA ALA A 133 10.11 -5.11 -11.27
C ALA A 133 10.77 -5.66 -12.54
N PHE A 134 11.32 -6.88 -12.48
CA PHE A 134 11.89 -7.54 -13.64
C PHE A 134 10.82 -7.83 -14.72
N LEU A 135 9.65 -8.35 -14.34
CA LEU A 135 8.56 -8.60 -15.27
C LEU A 135 8.06 -7.32 -15.93
N ALA A 136 7.89 -6.24 -15.16
CA ALA A 136 7.50 -4.94 -15.70
C ALA A 136 8.53 -4.40 -16.71
N LEU A 137 9.82 -4.54 -16.40
CA LEU A 137 10.90 -4.11 -17.28
C LEU A 137 10.95 -4.96 -18.57
N ALA A 138 10.74 -6.27 -18.46
CA ALA A 138 10.66 -7.15 -19.61
C ALA A 138 9.48 -6.80 -20.53
N MET A 139 8.28 -6.57 -19.97
CA MET A 139 7.12 -6.13 -20.74
C MET A 139 7.38 -4.80 -21.44
N PHE A 140 8.01 -3.84 -20.75
CA PHE A 140 8.38 -2.56 -21.31
C PHE A 140 9.37 -2.69 -22.48
N ALA A 141 10.41 -3.51 -22.32
CA ALA A 141 11.39 -3.78 -23.37
C ALA A 141 10.75 -4.48 -24.59
N ILE A 142 9.82 -5.42 -24.37
CA ILE A 142 9.05 -6.06 -25.43
C ILE A 142 8.20 -5.03 -26.17
N GLY A 143 7.53 -4.12 -25.45
CA GLY A 143 6.75 -3.04 -26.05
C GLY A 143 7.59 -2.12 -26.94
N ILE A 144 8.77 -1.70 -26.45
CA ILE A 144 9.72 -0.92 -27.25
C ILE A 144 10.16 -1.70 -28.49
N TYR A 145 10.52 -2.97 -28.34
CA TYR A 145 10.95 -3.80 -29.46
C TYR A 145 9.84 -3.99 -30.51
N ALA A 146 8.60 -4.19 -30.07
CA ALA A 146 7.44 -4.32 -30.95
C ALA A 146 7.21 -3.07 -31.81
N VAL A 147 7.32 -1.88 -31.21
CA VAL A 147 7.17 -0.62 -31.94
C VAL A 147 8.39 -0.33 -32.81
N ALA A 148 9.60 -0.41 -32.25
CA ALA A 148 10.82 0.06 -32.91
C ALA A 148 11.42 -0.91 -33.95
N VAL A 149 11.17 -2.22 -33.82
CA VAL A 149 11.77 -3.25 -34.69
C VAL A 149 10.71 -3.96 -35.52
N LEU A 150 9.58 -4.31 -34.92
CA LEU A 150 8.49 -5.00 -35.64
C LEU A 150 7.55 -4.02 -36.36
N ASN A 151 7.73 -2.70 -36.19
CA ASN A 151 6.89 -1.65 -36.77
C ASN A 151 5.39 -1.89 -36.51
N ILE A 152 5.04 -2.38 -35.32
CA ILE A 152 3.65 -2.52 -34.90
C ILE A 152 3.16 -1.13 -34.50
N GLU A 153 2.62 -0.42 -35.48
CA GLU A 153 2.02 0.90 -35.35
C GLU A 153 0.49 0.79 -35.29
N ALA A 154 -0.16 1.79 -34.69
CA ALA A 154 -1.61 1.89 -34.78
C ALA A 154 -2.02 2.13 -36.25
N PRO A 155 -3.12 1.52 -36.73
CA PRO A 155 -3.53 1.64 -38.13
C PRO A 155 -3.82 3.10 -38.46
N VAL A 156 -2.99 3.67 -39.32
CA VAL A 156 -3.05 5.07 -39.76
C VAL A 156 -4.40 5.39 -40.43
N GLU A 157 -5.03 4.40 -41.03
CA GLU A 157 -6.36 4.52 -41.65
C GLU A 157 -7.45 4.91 -40.64
N GLU A 158 -7.43 4.37 -39.42
CA GLU A 158 -8.42 4.68 -38.38
C GLU A 158 -8.25 6.12 -37.87
N TYR A 159 -7.00 6.55 -37.67
CA TYR A 159 -6.69 7.94 -37.31
C TYR A 159 -7.07 8.92 -38.42
N ASN A 160 -6.79 8.57 -39.68
CA ASN A 160 -7.13 9.39 -40.83
C ASN A 160 -8.66 9.47 -41.05
N GLN A 161 -9.40 8.39 -40.81
CA GLN A 161 -10.86 8.40 -40.87
C GLN A 161 -11.47 9.35 -39.84
N ILE A 162 -11.06 9.28 -38.57
CA ILE A 162 -11.57 10.17 -37.53
C ILE A 162 -11.26 11.64 -37.84
N ASN A 163 -10.04 11.95 -38.28
CA ASN A 163 -9.66 13.32 -38.64
C ASN A 163 -10.42 13.82 -39.88
N THR A 164 -10.65 12.93 -40.86
CA THR A 164 -11.43 13.27 -42.06
C THR A 164 -12.90 13.47 -41.72
N GLU A 165 -13.49 12.67 -40.84
CA GLU A 165 -14.86 12.83 -40.37
C GLU A 165 -15.03 14.10 -39.52
N ALA A 166 -14.06 14.43 -38.65
CA ALA A 166 -14.06 15.66 -37.89
C ALA A 166 -13.95 16.90 -38.80
N ALA A 167 -13.09 16.86 -39.82
CA ALA A 167 -12.97 17.91 -40.83
C ALA A 167 -14.26 18.04 -41.65
N ALA A 168 -14.83 16.94 -42.13
CA ALA A 168 -16.10 16.93 -42.87
C ALA A 168 -17.25 17.47 -42.03
N THR A 169 -17.32 17.12 -40.73
CA THR A 169 -18.33 17.64 -39.80
C THR A 169 -18.19 19.15 -39.62
N ARG A 170 -16.96 19.64 -39.46
CA ARG A 170 -16.68 21.08 -39.37
C ARG A 170 -17.11 21.80 -40.66
N ASP A 171 -16.73 21.29 -41.81
CA ASP A 171 -16.90 21.99 -43.09
C ASP A 171 -18.35 21.92 -43.61
N PHE A 172 -19.09 20.83 -43.36
CA PHE A 172 -20.47 20.70 -43.82
C PHE A 172 -21.54 21.16 -42.82
N ILE A 173 -21.30 21.03 -41.51
CA ILE A 173 -22.32 21.33 -40.51
C ILE A 173 -22.02 22.67 -39.82
N ILE A 174 -20.78 22.90 -39.43
CA ILE A 174 -20.42 24.06 -38.61
C ILE A 174 -20.17 25.30 -39.48
N ALA A 175 -19.42 25.18 -40.58
CA ALA A 175 -19.09 26.33 -41.41
C ALA A 175 -20.32 27.01 -42.07
N PRO A 176 -21.29 26.29 -42.68
CA PRO A 176 -22.45 26.92 -43.31
C PRO A 176 -23.43 27.50 -42.28
N THR A 177 -23.55 26.84 -41.12
CA THR A 177 -24.37 27.36 -40.03
C THR A 177 -23.75 28.63 -39.46
N LEU A 178 -22.44 28.66 -39.24
CA LEU A 178 -21.74 29.86 -38.79
C LEU A 178 -21.78 30.98 -39.83
N GLU A 179 -21.63 30.71 -41.12
CA GLU A 179 -21.70 31.72 -42.20
C GLU A 179 -23.01 32.53 -42.16
N THR A 180 -24.12 31.86 -41.87
CA THR A 180 -25.42 32.53 -41.65
C THR A 180 -25.43 33.46 -40.44
N TYR A 181 -24.54 33.26 -39.47
CA TYR A 181 -24.38 34.10 -38.29
C TYR A 181 -23.17 35.05 -38.36
N LEU A 182 -22.23 34.84 -39.30
CA LEU A 182 -21.09 35.74 -39.52
C LEU A 182 -21.56 37.13 -39.98
N ARG A 183 -22.72 37.25 -40.64
CA ARG A 183 -23.37 38.54 -40.95
C ARG A 183 -23.75 39.37 -39.72
N PHE A 184 -23.76 38.78 -38.53
CA PHE A 184 -24.00 39.47 -37.27
C PHE A 184 -22.71 39.82 -36.52
N LEU A 185 -21.54 39.52 -37.12
CA LEU A 185 -20.28 40.06 -36.65
C LEU A 185 -20.19 41.54 -37.00
N PRO A 186 -19.71 42.39 -36.08
CA PRO A 186 -19.62 43.81 -36.31
C PRO A 186 -18.51 44.06 -37.34
N GLY A 187 -18.86 44.70 -38.45
CA GLY A 187 -17.91 45.11 -39.49
C GLY A 187 -17.35 46.51 -39.27
N SER A 188 -17.89 47.25 -38.30
CA SER A 188 -17.49 48.62 -37.96
C SER A 188 -17.51 48.87 -36.44
N VAL A 189 -16.85 49.95 -36.01
CA VAL A 189 -16.77 50.35 -34.59
C VAL A 189 -18.15 50.67 -34.01
N ASP A 190 -19.04 51.26 -34.80
CA ASP A 190 -20.40 51.60 -34.38
C ASP A 190 -21.27 50.35 -34.20
N GLU A 191 -21.08 49.33 -35.04
CA GLU A 191 -21.73 48.02 -34.90
C GLU A 191 -21.16 47.22 -33.73
N ALA A 192 -19.87 47.38 -33.43
CA ALA A 192 -19.22 46.72 -32.30
C ALA A 192 -19.82 47.18 -30.96
N ALA A 193 -20.24 48.44 -30.86
CA ALA A 193 -20.93 48.96 -29.67
C ALA A 193 -22.28 48.26 -29.40
N GLN A 194 -22.92 47.71 -30.44
CA GLN A 194 -24.19 46.99 -30.35
C GLN A 194 -24.03 45.47 -30.30
N TYR A 195 -22.79 44.96 -30.41
CA TYR A 195 -22.50 43.54 -30.56
C TYR A 195 -23.08 42.66 -29.45
N SER A 196 -23.10 43.13 -28.20
CA SER A 196 -23.69 42.38 -27.09
C SER A 196 -25.19 42.13 -27.28
N ALA A 197 -25.91 43.07 -27.90
CA ALA A 197 -27.34 42.91 -28.20
C ALA A 197 -27.53 41.95 -29.39
N THR A 198 -26.69 42.05 -30.42
CA THR A 198 -26.73 41.16 -31.60
C THR A 198 -26.40 39.72 -31.23
N LEU A 199 -25.44 39.50 -30.32
CA LEU A 199 -25.07 38.17 -29.81
C LEU A 199 -26.24 37.50 -29.06
N GLN A 200 -27.11 38.28 -28.41
CA GLN A 200 -28.29 37.75 -27.72
C GLN A 200 -29.37 37.22 -28.68
N ALA A 201 -29.43 37.75 -29.91
CA ALA A 201 -30.33 37.27 -30.96
C ALA A 201 -29.90 35.90 -31.55
N ILE A 202 -28.66 35.48 -31.31
CA ILE A 202 -28.13 34.19 -31.75
C ILE A 202 -28.55 33.09 -30.74
N PRO A 203 -28.93 31.88 -31.20
CA PRO A 203 -29.24 30.76 -30.30
C PRO A 203 -28.14 30.51 -29.27
N THR A 204 -28.51 30.31 -28.01
CA THR A 204 -27.59 30.21 -26.85
C THR A 204 -26.45 29.21 -27.07
N ARG A 205 -26.72 28.10 -27.78
CA ARG A 205 -25.73 27.07 -28.08
C ARG A 205 -24.59 27.54 -29.02
N LEU A 206 -24.86 28.53 -29.88
CA LEU A 206 -23.92 29.02 -30.90
C LEU A 206 -23.18 30.30 -30.50
N ARG A 207 -23.64 31.01 -29.46
CA ARG A 207 -23.03 32.27 -28.98
C ARG A 207 -21.53 32.16 -28.69
N PRO A 208 -21.01 31.11 -28.03
CA PRO A 208 -19.58 31.01 -27.73
C PRO A 208 -18.71 30.96 -28.99
N PHE A 209 -19.20 30.31 -30.05
CA PHE A 209 -18.47 30.17 -31.31
C PHE A 209 -18.45 31.48 -32.10
N VAL A 210 -19.57 32.19 -32.15
CA VAL A 210 -19.64 33.50 -32.82
C VAL A 210 -18.85 34.56 -32.03
N ALA A 211 -18.89 34.51 -30.69
CA ALA A 211 -18.06 35.35 -29.82
C ALA A 211 -16.56 35.13 -30.06
N ALA A 212 -16.12 33.87 -30.08
CA ALA A 212 -14.73 33.53 -30.35
C ALA A 212 -14.27 33.94 -31.75
N THR A 213 -15.15 33.84 -32.75
CA THR A 213 -14.87 34.27 -34.12
C THR A 213 -14.76 35.80 -34.23
N ALA A 214 -15.62 36.55 -33.52
CA ALA A 214 -15.54 38.01 -33.47
C ALA A 214 -14.22 38.49 -32.87
N THR A 215 -13.75 37.85 -31.80
CA THR A 215 -12.47 38.21 -31.18
C THR A 215 -11.28 37.80 -32.05
N ALA A 216 -11.37 36.68 -32.78
CA ALA A 216 -10.31 36.26 -33.70
C ALA A 216 -10.16 37.22 -34.90
N VAL A 217 -11.27 37.62 -35.53
CA VAL A 217 -11.25 38.58 -36.66
C VAL A 217 -10.79 39.97 -36.23
N ALA A 218 -11.17 40.42 -35.03
CA ALA A 218 -10.73 41.71 -34.49
C ALA A 218 -9.21 41.76 -34.21
N VAL A 219 -8.60 40.62 -33.87
CA VAL A 219 -7.15 40.52 -33.69
C VAL A 219 -6.42 40.60 -35.04
N ASP A 220 -6.91 39.91 -36.08
CA ASP A 220 -6.31 39.96 -37.42
C ASP A 220 -6.38 41.36 -38.04
N GLN A 221 -7.48 42.11 -37.85
CA GLN A 221 -7.64 43.49 -38.34
C GLN A 221 -6.80 44.55 -37.60
N GLN A 222 -6.25 44.22 -36.41
CA GLN A 222 -5.34 45.11 -35.68
C GLN A 222 -3.87 44.86 -36.02
N SER A 223 -3.58 43.78 -36.74
CA SER A 223 -2.22 43.38 -37.16
C SER A 223 -1.85 43.78 -38.59
N ASP A 224 -2.79 44.36 -39.35
CA ASP A 224 -2.55 45.11 -40.59
C ASP A 224 -2.55 46.63 -40.32
#